data_AF-A0A0M8QWV4-F1
#
_entry.id   AF-A0A0M8QWV4-F1
#
_cell.length_a   1.000
_cell.length_b   1.000
_cell.length_c   1.000
_cell.angle_alpha   90.00
_cell.angle_beta   90.00
_cell.angle_gamma   90.00
#
_symmetry.space_group_name_H-M   'P 1'
#
loop_
_entity.id
_entity.type
_entity.pdbx_description
1 polymer ?
#
loop_
_entity_poly.entity_id
_entity_poly.type
_entity_poly.pdbx_seq_one_letter_code
_entity_poly.pdbx_strand_id
1 'polypeptide(L)'
;MRQITTCTEPSTVVIERRVRARDRSVDYRLEVCRRHRWLASNWTGRRSTAGAGGQCGTVTDYRPYAQIVQSHTDLWLRPLAANGPEDHGGNLAAALRAGYALLTAHREPTGVAIALEHAARIAEAVAAGTLPLAEGQAQVLAALSAAETLDAGARGA
;
A
#
# COMPACT_ATOMS: atom_id res chain seq x y z
N MET A 1 8.09 -0.64 1.35
CA MET A 1 7.74 -0.36 2.75
C MET A 1 6.65 0.70 2.73
N ARG A 2 5.57 0.50 3.49
CA ARG A 2 4.46 1.45 3.60
C ARG A 2 4.10 1.72 5.07
N GLN A 3 3.49 2.86 5.32
CA GLN A 3 3.12 3.31 6.66
C GLN A 3 1.61 3.48 6.74
N ILE A 4 0.93 2.62 7.51
CA ILE A 4 -0.55 2.58 7.57
C ILE A 4 -1.15 3.31 8.77
N THR A 5 -0.31 3.95 9.60
CA THR A 5 -0.73 4.83 10.70
C THR A 5 0.23 6.00 10.83
N THR A 6 -0.21 7.12 11.38
CA THR A 6 0.61 8.27 11.80
C THR A 6 1.25 8.09 13.17
N CYS A 7 0.91 7.01 13.87
CA CYS A 7 1.47 6.68 15.17
C CYS A 7 3.01 6.62 15.13
N THR A 8 3.63 7.41 16.01
CA THR A 8 5.09 7.45 16.19
C THR A 8 5.57 6.54 17.31
N GLU A 9 4.65 5.92 18.06
CA GLU A 9 5.00 4.99 19.14
C GLU A 9 5.78 3.79 18.59
N PRO A 10 6.81 3.32 19.32
CA PRO A 10 7.51 2.10 18.95
C PRO A 10 6.57 0.90 18.99
N SER A 11 6.77 -0.01 18.05
CA SER A 11 6.07 -1.27 18.03
C SER A 11 6.46 -2.11 19.24
N THR A 12 5.47 -2.85 19.74
CA THR A 12 5.66 -3.84 20.81
C THR A 12 5.39 -5.26 20.31
N VAL A 13 4.78 -5.37 19.14
CA VAL A 13 4.41 -6.62 18.48
C VAL A 13 4.72 -6.48 17.00
N VAL A 14 5.27 -7.55 16.44
CA VAL A 14 5.43 -7.76 15.01
C VAL A 14 4.50 -8.87 14.57
N ILE A 15 3.94 -8.75 13.38
CA ILE A 15 3.14 -9.77 12.72
C ILE A 15 3.86 -10.19 11.46
N GLU A 16 4.28 -11.45 11.41
CA GLU A 16 4.93 -12.02 10.24
C GLU A 16 4.04 -13.10 9.63
N ARG A 17 3.68 -12.91 8.36
CA ARG A 17 3.09 -13.99 7.56
C ARG A 17 4.23 -14.78 6.92
N ARG A 18 4.64 -15.86 7.58
CA ARG A 18 5.64 -16.78 7.03
C ARG A 18 5.05 -17.63 5.92
N VAL A 19 5.85 -17.85 4.89
CA VAL A 19 5.52 -18.74 3.77
C VAL A 19 6.69 -19.66 3.49
N ARG A 20 6.40 -20.81 2.90
CA ARG A 20 7.42 -21.72 2.36
C ARG A 20 7.50 -21.52 0.85
N ALA A 21 7.98 -20.36 0.42
CA ALA A 21 8.33 -20.13 -0.98
C ALA A 21 9.85 -20.29 -1.17
N ARG A 22 10.27 -20.65 -2.39
CA ARG A 22 11.68 -20.94 -2.70
C ARG A 22 12.57 -19.71 -2.63
N ASP A 23 11.99 -18.55 -2.93
CA ASP A 23 12.60 -17.24 -3.06
C ASP A 23 12.31 -16.31 -1.86
N ARG A 24 11.33 -16.65 -1.02
CA ARG A 24 10.97 -15.87 0.18
C ARG A 24 10.45 -16.73 1.34
N SER A 25 10.84 -16.34 2.55
CA SER A 25 10.39 -16.98 3.80
C SER A 25 9.25 -16.23 4.50
N VAL A 26 9.00 -14.99 4.09
CA VAL A 26 8.02 -14.07 4.67
C VAL A 26 7.30 -13.36 3.53
N ASP A 27 5.97 -13.30 3.58
CA ASP A 27 5.17 -12.47 2.66
C ASP A 27 5.21 -11.01 3.10
N TYR A 28 4.96 -10.74 4.38
CA TYR A 28 5.06 -9.40 4.94
C TYR A 28 5.36 -9.43 6.44
N ARG A 29 5.81 -8.27 6.91
CA ARG A 29 6.01 -7.93 8.31
C ARG A 29 5.28 -6.63 8.64
N LEU A 30 4.44 -6.65 9.67
CA LEU A 30 3.74 -5.47 10.19
C LEU A 30 4.17 -5.18 11.64
N GLU A 31 4.59 -3.94 11.91
CA GLU A 31 4.99 -3.41 13.22
C GLU A 31 3.79 -2.74 13.92
N VAL A 32 3.45 -3.11 15.16
CA VAL A 32 2.26 -2.61 15.87
C VAL A 32 2.57 -2.26 17.33
N CYS A 33 2.21 -1.05 17.77
CA CYS A 33 2.29 -0.65 19.19
C CYS A 33 1.10 -1.18 20.01
N ARG A 34 1.17 -1.05 21.34
CA ARG A 34 0.08 -1.51 22.23
C ARG A 34 -1.27 -0.84 21.92
N ARG A 35 -1.26 0.44 21.56
CA ARG A 35 -2.47 1.22 21.26
C ARG A 35 -3.18 0.71 20.02
N HIS A 36 -2.43 0.37 18.98
CA HIS A 36 -2.96 -0.08 17.70
C HIS A 36 -3.00 -1.60 17.56
N ARG A 37 -3.01 -2.35 18.67
CA ARG A 37 -3.09 -3.82 18.66
C ARG A 37 -4.28 -4.37 17.85
N TRP A 38 -5.33 -3.56 17.67
CA TRP A 38 -6.49 -3.92 16.85
C TRP A 38 -6.14 -4.12 15.38
N LEU A 39 -5.13 -3.41 14.84
CA LEU A 39 -4.59 -3.64 13.49
C LEU A 39 -4.18 -5.10 13.32
N ALA A 40 -3.65 -5.73 14.38
CA ALA A 40 -3.24 -7.11 14.34
C ALA A 40 -4.37 -8.12 14.08
N SER A 41 -5.63 -7.70 14.19
CA SER A 41 -6.80 -8.55 14.00
C SER A 41 -7.17 -8.68 12.52
N ASN A 42 -6.80 -7.70 11.70
CA ASN A 42 -7.11 -7.67 10.26
C ASN A 42 -5.98 -8.26 9.41
N TRP A 43 -4.88 -8.68 10.04
CA TRP A 43 -3.69 -9.17 9.38
C TRP A 43 -3.42 -10.63 9.79
N THR A 44 -3.21 -11.48 8.80
CA THR A 44 -2.91 -12.89 9.01
C THR A 44 -1.43 -13.10 9.34
N GLY A 45 -1.10 -14.10 10.15
CA GLY A 45 0.29 -14.42 10.48
C GLY A 45 0.55 -14.62 11.95
N ARG A 46 1.82 -14.89 12.28
CA ARG A 46 2.26 -15.14 13.65
C ARG A 46 2.64 -13.82 14.30
N ARG A 47 2.08 -13.59 15.49
CA ARG A 47 2.47 -12.48 16.38
C ARG A 47 3.72 -12.85 17.16
N SER A 48 4.65 -11.91 17.27
CA SER A 48 5.89 -12.06 18.02
C SER A 48 6.28 -10.72 18.64
N THR A 49 7.01 -10.74 19.76
CA THR A 49 7.70 -9.56 20.30
C THR A 49 9.15 -9.47 19.79
N ALA A 50 9.69 -10.57 19.26
CA ALA A 50 11.05 -10.61 18.75
C ALA A 50 11.19 -9.71 17.52
N GLY A 51 12.18 -8.81 17.56
CA GLY A 51 12.45 -7.84 16.52
C GLY A 51 11.53 -6.61 16.54
N ALA A 52 10.60 -6.48 17.49
CA ALA A 52 9.80 -5.26 17.64
C ALA A 52 10.69 -4.06 18.05
N GLY A 53 10.16 -2.84 17.88
CA GLY A 53 10.86 -1.57 18.13
C GLY A 53 10.87 -0.62 16.92
N GLY A 54 10.39 -1.07 15.75
CA GLY A 54 10.13 -0.20 14.60
C GLY A 54 8.94 0.74 14.82
N GLN A 55 8.67 1.65 13.88
CA GLN A 55 7.53 2.55 14.00
C GLN A 55 6.20 1.79 13.82
N CYS A 56 5.24 2.01 14.73
CA CYS A 56 3.89 1.45 14.61
C CYS A 56 3.28 1.76 13.24
N GLY A 57 2.67 0.77 12.60
CA GLY A 57 2.07 0.90 11.27
C GLY A 57 3.04 0.67 10.11
N THR A 58 4.32 0.39 10.37
CA THR A 58 5.27 0.01 9.32
C THR A 58 4.90 -1.36 8.77
N VAL A 59 4.71 -1.45 7.45
CA VAL A 59 4.58 -2.71 6.71
C VAL A 59 5.74 -2.86 5.74
N THR A 60 6.49 -3.94 5.89
CA THR A 60 7.47 -4.39 4.90
C THR A 60 6.88 -5.57 4.16
N ASP A 61 6.64 -5.40 2.86
CA ASP A 61 6.00 -6.39 2.00
C ASP A 61 7.02 -6.97 1.01
N TYR A 62 7.06 -8.30 0.96
CA TYR A 62 7.97 -9.10 0.15
C TYR A 62 7.21 -9.94 -0.88
N ARG A 63 5.89 -9.77 -0.98
CA ARG A 63 5.06 -10.47 -1.96
C ARG A 63 5.39 -10.00 -3.39
N PRO A 64 5.00 -10.75 -4.43
CA PRO A 64 5.15 -10.32 -5.81
C PRO A 64 4.29 -9.07 -6.07
N TYR A 65 4.74 -8.25 -7.01
CA TYR A 65 4.10 -6.99 -7.41
C TYR A 65 2.56 -7.08 -7.47
N ALA A 66 2.01 -8.05 -8.20
CA ALA A 66 0.57 -8.19 -8.36
C ALA A 66 -0.19 -8.38 -7.04
N GLN A 67 0.38 -9.13 -6.09
CA GLN A 67 -0.25 -9.34 -4.78
C GLN A 67 -0.17 -8.10 -3.89
N ILE A 68 0.91 -7.30 -4.02
CA ILE A 68 1.03 -6.03 -3.29
C ILE A 68 0.01 -5.03 -3.85
N VAL A 69 -0.09 -4.91 -5.17
CA VAL A 69 -1.10 -4.06 -5.83
C VAL A 69 -2.52 -4.48 -5.42
N GLN A 70 -2.82 -5.78 -5.42
CA GLN A 70 -4.12 -6.27 -4.94
C GLN A 70 -4.37 -5.85 -3.49
N SER A 71 -3.35 -5.95 -2.64
CA SER A 71 -3.45 -5.54 -1.23
C SER A 71 -3.70 -4.04 -1.05
N HIS A 72 -3.08 -3.17 -1.87
CA HIS A 72 -3.40 -1.75 -1.89
C HIS A 72 -4.82 -1.51 -2.40
N THR A 73 -5.24 -2.28 -3.40
CA THR A 73 -6.57 -2.15 -4.01
C THR A 73 -7.66 -2.47 -3.00
N ASP A 74 -7.63 -3.68 -2.43
CA ASP A 74 -8.69 -4.20 -1.57
C ASP A 74 -8.81 -3.43 -0.26
N LEU A 75 -7.67 -3.10 0.36
CA LEU A 75 -7.65 -2.54 1.71
C LEU A 75 -7.74 -1.02 1.74
N TRP A 76 -7.40 -0.35 0.64
CA TRP A 76 -7.24 1.10 0.65
C TRP A 76 -7.86 1.79 -0.57
N LEU A 77 -7.45 1.46 -1.79
CA LEU A 77 -7.89 2.17 -2.99
C LEU A 77 -9.40 2.02 -3.21
N ARG A 78 -9.93 0.80 -3.15
CA ARG A 78 -11.37 0.55 -3.37
C ARG A 78 -12.23 1.24 -2.30
N PRO A 79 -11.90 1.19 -0.98
CA PRO A 79 -12.57 2.03 0.02
C PRO A 79 -12.45 3.55 -0.21
N LEU A 80 -11.33 4.03 -0.75
CA LEU A 80 -11.08 5.46 -0.99
C LEU A 80 -11.79 5.98 -2.26
N ALA A 81 -11.73 5.20 -3.33
CA ALA A 81 -12.03 5.63 -4.69
C ALA A 81 -13.23 4.89 -5.32
N ALA A 82 -13.83 3.93 -4.62
CA ALA A 82 -14.90 3.06 -5.10
C ALA A 82 -14.58 2.23 -6.36
N ASN A 83 -13.32 2.26 -6.83
CA ASN A 83 -12.86 1.58 -8.04
C ASN A 83 -11.58 0.78 -7.74
N GLY A 84 -11.42 -0.35 -8.43
CA GLY A 84 -10.20 -1.16 -8.48
C GLY A 84 -9.88 -1.61 -9.91
N PRO A 85 -8.68 -2.17 -10.17
CA PRO A 85 -8.27 -2.63 -11.50
C PRO A 85 -9.30 -3.55 -12.17
N GLU A 86 -9.98 -4.39 -11.41
CA GLU A 86 -11.05 -5.29 -11.84
C GLU A 86 -12.24 -4.57 -12.50
N ASP A 87 -12.59 -3.35 -12.05
CA ASP A 87 -13.66 -2.54 -12.66
C ASP A 87 -13.21 -1.95 -14.02
N HIS A 88 -11.91 -2.05 -14.33
CA HIS A 88 -11.28 -1.56 -15.54
C HIS A 88 -10.55 -2.69 -16.31
N GLY A 89 -11.06 -3.92 -16.25
CA GLY A 89 -10.51 -5.05 -17.02
C GLY A 89 -9.10 -5.46 -16.60
N GLY A 90 -8.75 -5.28 -15.32
CA GLY A 90 -7.41 -5.53 -14.78
C GLY A 90 -6.42 -4.39 -14.98
N ASN A 91 -6.85 -3.25 -15.54
CA ASN A 91 -5.97 -2.11 -15.82
C ASN A 91 -5.79 -1.23 -14.57
N LEU A 92 -4.63 -1.37 -13.92
CA LEU A 92 -4.27 -0.56 -12.76
C LEU A 92 -4.22 0.94 -13.07
N ALA A 93 -3.64 1.34 -14.20
CA ALA A 93 -3.54 2.75 -14.55
C ALA A 93 -4.93 3.40 -14.67
N ALA A 94 -5.86 2.72 -15.34
CA ALA A 94 -7.23 3.18 -15.49
C ALA A 94 -7.93 3.33 -14.14
N ALA A 95 -7.77 2.37 -13.22
CA ALA A 95 -8.32 2.46 -11.87
C ALA A 95 -7.75 3.65 -11.09
N LEU A 96 -6.44 3.91 -11.19
CA LEU A 96 -5.78 5.03 -10.53
C LEU A 96 -6.23 6.38 -11.13
N ARG A 97 -6.42 6.46 -12.45
CA ARG A 97 -6.99 7.65 -13.11
C ARG A 97 -8.43 7.91 -12.67
N ALA A 98 -9.26 6.88 -12.57
CA ALA A 98 -10.61 7.00 -12.06
C ALA A 98 -10.63 7.49 -10.61
N GLY A 99 -9.74 6.95 -9.76
CA GLY A 99 -9.58 7.41 -8.39
C GLY A 99 -9.13 8.87 -8.29
N TYR A 100 -8.15 9.28 -9.10
CA TYR A 100 -7.75 10.69 -9.20
C TYR A 100 -8.94 11.58 -9.57
N ALA A 101 -9.66 11.25 -10.65
CA ALA A 101 -10.78 12.04 -11.13
C ALA A 101 -11.89 12.16 -10.08
N LEU A 102 -12.18 11.10 -9.32
CA LEU A 102 -13.15 11.15 -8.23
C LEU A 102 -12.70 12.10 -7.11
N LEU A 103 -11.43 12.03 -6.71
CA LEU A 103 -10.89 12.85 -5.62
C LEU A 103 -10.79 14.33 -5.98
N THR A 104 -10.71 14.67 -7.27
CA THR A 104 -10.55 16.05 -7.75
C THR A 104 -11.82 16.66 -8.36
N ALA A 105 -12.89 15.88 -8.56
CA ALA A 105 -14.09 16.31 -9.28
C ALA A 105 -14.67 17.67 -8.85
N HIS A 106 -14.51 18.04 -7.58
CA HIS A 106 -15.05 19.30 -7.02
C HIS A 106 -14.10 19.99 -6.02
N ARG A 107 -12.79 19.66 -6.05
CA ARG A 107 -11.82 20.09 -5.04
C ARG A 107 -10.43 20.20 -5.64
N GLU A 108 -9.61 21.07 -5.06
CA GLU A 108 -8.18 21.11 -5.36
C GLU A 108 -7.51 19.74 -5.10
N PRO A 109 -6.54 19.32 -5.94
CA PRO A 109 -5.85 18.05 -5.75
C PRO A 109 -5.12 18.00 -4.41
N THR A 110 -5.46 16.99 -3.61
CA THR A 110 -4.71 16.66 -2.40
C THR A 110 -3.41 15.92 -2.76
N GLY A 111 -2.48 15.82 -1.80
CA GLY A 111 -1.27 15.00 -1.97
C GLY A 111 -1.59 13.54 -2.33
N VAL A 112 -2.69 12.98 -1.81
CA VAL A 112 -3.17 11.64 -2.16
C VAL A 112 -3.56 11.57 -3.63
N ALA A 113 -4.36 12.53 -4.12
CA ALA A 113 -4.76 12.56 -5.53
C ALA A 113 -3.55 12.70 -6.46
N ILE A 114 -2.62 13.60 -6.14
CA ILE A 114 -1.38 13.78 -6.94
C ILE A 114 -0.56 12.49 -6.98
N ALA A 115 -0.43 11.79 -5.86
CA ALA A 115 0.30 10.52 -5.81
C ALA A 115 -0.39 9.40 -6.62
N LEU A 116 -1.72 9.34 -6.62
CA LEU A 116 -2.48 8.42 -7.49
C LEU A 116 -2.27 8.72 -8.97
N GLU A 117 -2.32 9.98 -9.36
CA GLU A 117 -2.05 10.40 -10.75
C GLU A 117 -0.62 10.05 -11.17
N HIS A 118 0.35 10.26 -10.29
CA HIS A 118 1.74 9.89 -10.54
C HIS A 118 1.89 8.36 -10.72
N ALA A 119 1.28 7.56 -9.83
CA ALA A 119 1.26 6.12 -9.95
C ALA A 119 0.61 5.66 -11.27
N ALA A 120 -0.47 6.31 -11.70
CA ALA A 120 -1.13 6.03 -12.98
C ALA A 120 -0.18 6.27 -14.17
N ARG A 121 0.53 7.40 -14.18
CA ARG A 121 1.50 7.74 -15.24
C ARG A 121 2.64 6.73 -15.32
N ILE A 122 3.15 6.24 -14.19
CA ILE A 122 4.18 5.21 -14.18
C ILE A 122 3.63 3.89 -14.73
N ALA A 123 2.42 3.49 -14.30
CA ALA A 123 1.78 2.27 -14.79
C ALA A 123 1.51 2.33 -16.31
N GLU A 124 1.13 3.50 -16.85
CA GLU A 124 1.00 3.76 -18.28
C GLU A 124 2.35 3.61 -19.00
N ALA A 125 3.42 4.18 -18.47
CA ALA A 125 4.76 4.08 -19.05
C ALA A 125 5.29 2.63 -19.08
N VAL A 126 5.03 1.85 -18.03
CA VAL A 126 5.34 0.41 -18.01
C VAL A 126 4.54 -0.34 -19.08
N ALA A 127 3.23 -0.08 -19.19
CA ALA A 127 2.38 -0.72 -20.19
C ALA A 127 2.79 -0.37 -21.63
N ALA A 128 3.23 0.87 -21.84
CA ALA A 128 3.76 1.35 -23.13
C ALA A 128 5.18 0.85 -23.43
N GLY A 129 5.85 0.19 -22.48
CA GLY A 129 7.23 -0.27 -22.63
C GLY A 129 8.27 0.86 -22.62
N THR A 130 7.90 2.08 -22.22
CA THR A 130 8.80 3.23 -22.15
C THR A 130 9.58 3.29 -20.83
N LEU A 131 9.15 2.52 -19.82
CA LEU A 131 9.85 2.33 -18.55
C LEU A 131 10.11 0.83 -18.32
N PRO A 132 11.33 0.42 -17.92
CA PRO A 132 11.63 -0.98 -17.63
C PRO A 132 10.69 -1.57 -16.58
N LEU A 133 10.19 -2.79 -16.82
CA LEU A 133 9.14 -3.40 -16.00
C LEU A 133 9.48 -3.42 -14.50
N ALA A 134 10.68 -3.90 -14.13
CA ALA A 134 11.07 -4.03 -12.73
C ALA A 134 11.19 -2.67 -12.03
N GLU A 135 11.77 -1.68 -12.74
CA GLU A 135 11.91 -0.32 -12.22
C GLU A 135 10.56 0.35 -12.06
N GLY A 136 9.70 0.27 -13.09
CA GLY A 136 8.37 0.85 -13.04
C GLY A 136 7.46 0.20 -12.01
N GLN A 137 7.54 -1.12 -11.82
CA GLN A 137 6.82 -1.79 -10.73
C GLN A 137 7.26 -1.27 -9.36
N ALA A 138 8.57 -1.09 -9.14
CA ALA A 138 9.08 -0.52 -7.89
C ALA A 138 8.58 0.92 -7.67
N GLN A 139 8.58 1.75 -8.73
CA GLN A 139 8.10 3.12 -8.68
C GLN A 139 6.58 3.20 -8.43
N VAL A 140 5.77 2.34 -9.06
CA VAL A 140 4.32 2.25 -8.79
C VAL A 140 4.09 1.92 -7.31
N LEU A 141 4.77 0.91 -6.77
CA LEU A 141 4.60 0.52 -5.37
C LEU A 141 5.04 1.63 -4.40
N ALA A 142 6.10 2.37 -4.73
CA ALA A 142 6.53 3.53 -3.95
C ALA A 142 5.47 4.64 -3.96
N ALA A 143 4.90 4.96 -5.12
CA ALA A 143 3.86 5.97 -5.25
C ALA A 143 2.57 5.58 -4.52
N LEU A 144 2.13 4.31 -4.62
CA LEU A 144 0.98 3.79 -3.86
C LEU A 144 1.23 3.84 -2.34
N SER A 145 2.44 3.47 -1.89
CA SER A 145 2.82 3.54 -0.48
C SER A 145 2.81 4.97 0.06
N ALA A 146 3.29 5.94 -0.74
CA ALA A 146 3.27 7.34 -0.38
C ALA A 146 1.83 7.88 -0.30
N ALA A 147 0.98 7.54 -1.28
CA ALA A 147 -0.41 7.94 -1.31
C ALA A 147 -1.20 7.42 -0.09
N GLU A 148 -1.03 6.14 0.25
CA GLU A 148 -1.66 5.54 1.43
C GLU A 148 -1.16 6.17 2.74
N THR A 149 0.15 6.48 2.81
CA THR A 149 0.74 7.17 3.97
C THR A 149 0.15 8.57 4.15
N LEU A 150 -0.04 9.31 3.06
CA LEU A 150 -0.65 10.65 3.08
C LEU A 150 -2.12 10.60 3.51
N ASP A 151 -2.86 9.59 3.04
CA ASP A 151 -4.26 9.37 3.44
C ASP A 151 -4.38 9.00 4.92
N ALA A 152 -3.53 8.10 5.42
CA ALA A 152 -3.44 7.79 6.85
C ALA A 152 -3.11 9.06 7.67
N GLY A 153 -2.17 9.86 7.16
CA GLY A 153 -1.85 11.23 7.61
C GLY A 153 -3.09 12.10 7.84
N ALA A 154 -3.88 12.27 6.79
CA ALA A 154 -5.05 13.14 6.79
C ALA A 154 -6.17 12.65 7.72
N ARG A 155 -6.27 11.32 7.96
CA ARG A 155 -7.30 10.72 8.82
C ARG A 155 -6.94 10.70 10.30
N GLY A 156 -5.70 11.05 10.67
CA GLY A 156 -5.23 10.99 12.07
C GLY A 156 -5.22 9.57 12.66
N ALA A 157 -5.18 8.55 11.79
CA ALA A 157 -5.13 7.14 12.17
C ALA A 157 -3.74 6.74 12.67
#